data_AF-A0A820HAT0-F1
#
_entry.id   AF-A0A820HAT0-F1
#
_cell.length_a   1.000
_cell.length_b   1.000
_cell.length_c   1.000
_cell.angle_alpha   90.00
_cell.angle_beta   90.00
_cell.angle_gamma   90.00
#
_symmetry.space_group_name_H-M   'P 1'
#
loop_
_entity.id
_entity.type
_entity.pdbx_description
1 polymer ?
#
loop_
_entity_poly.entity_id
_entity_poly.type
_entity_poly.pdbx_seq_one_letter_code
_entity_poly.pdbx_strand_id
1 'polypeptide(L)'
;SDQIHTMLVNIYLDQILSKSDDDNEQIRSKLQAFIITSNSYRVQTVLNRVNQTNRLRREVALLNGKMNNFDQAFRILIDELEDFEYSENYCITLSQGKSSEDRKIVAHILFKVLLNSLKKNSDKTTQVLLHILCNNEIEFDFIEVLQQLPSHWSLASL
;
A
#
# COMPACT_ATOMS: atom_id res chain seq x y z
N SER A 1 24.76 -8.53 -8.58
CA SER A 1 23.88 -8.04 -7.51
C SER A 1 22.47 -8.59 -7.68
N ASP A 2 21.80 -8.30 -8.80
CA ASP A 2 20.35 -8.58 -8.94
C ASP A 2 19.92 -10.05 -8.91
N GLN A 3 20.79 -10.95 -9.36
CA GLN A 3 20.53 -12.39 -9.33
C GLN A 3 20.39 -12.92 -7.90
N ILE A 4 21.19 -12.40 -6.95
CA ILE A 4 21.16 -12.84 -5.54
C ILE A 4 19.86 -12.36 -4.88
N HIS A 5 19.48 -11.11 -5.09
CA HIS A 5 18.23 -10.55 -4.56
C HIS A 5 17.01 -11.26 -5.15
N THR A 6 17.02 -11.57 -6.46
CA THR A 6 15.94 -12.35 -7.10
C THR A 6 15.89 -13.78 -6.54
N MET A 7 17.04 -14.41 -6.30
CA MET A 7 17.11 -15.74 -5.68
C MET A 7 16.58 -15.72 -4.24
N LEU A 8 16.88 -14.67 -3.47
CA LEU A 8 16.39 -14.54 -2.09
C LEU A 8 14.86 -14.39 -2.04
N VAL A 9 14.27 -13.60 -2.94
CA VAL A 9 12.82 -13.52 -3.09
C VAL A 9 12.24 -14.89 -3.41
N ASN A 10 12.87 -15.64 -4.31
CA ASN A 10 12.41 -16.96 -4.66
C ASN A 10 12.42 -17.93 -3.47
N ILE A 11 13.48 -17.90 -2.65
CA ILE A 11 13.57 -18.71 -1.42
C ILE A 11 12.44 -18.37 -0.45
N TYR A 12 12.16 -17.07 -0.23
CA TYR A 12 11.04 -16.68 0.63
C TYR A 12 9.70 -17.18 0.09
N LEU A 13 9.48 -17.07 -1.22
CA LEU A 13 8.26 -17.56 -1.86
C LEU A 13 8.12 -19.08 -1.74
N ASP A 14 9.19 -19.85 -1.93
CA ASP A 14 9.19 -21.30 -1.75
C ASP A 14 8.82 -21.70 -0.30
N GLN A 15 9.34 -20.95 0.69
CA GLN A 15 9.04 -21.18 2.09
C GLN A 15 7.58 -20.87 2.44
N ILE A 16 7.03 -19.76 1.91
CA ILE A 16 5.63 -19.38 2.16
C ILE A 16 4.68 -20.39 1.50
N LEU A 17 4.98 -20.82 0.28
CA LEU A 17 4.14 -21.76 -0.46
C LEU A 17 4.15 -23.18 0.12
N SER A 18 5.20 -23.58 0.84
CA SER A 18 5.35 -24.92 1.41
C SER A 18 4.76 -25.07 2.83
N LYS A 19 4.43 -23.97 3.51
CA LYS A 19 3.93 -23.96 4.90
C LYS A 19 2.45 -23.58 5.01
N SER A 20 1.83 -23.98 6.13
CA SER A 20 0.46 -23.59 6.50
C SER A 20 0.36 -22.08 6.76
N ASP A 21 -0.84 -21.49 6.63
CA ASP A 21 -1.04 -20.03 6.73
C ASP A 21 -0.55 -19.42 8.06
N ASP A 22 -0.75 -20.11 9.19
CA ASP A 22 -0.40 -19.57 10.51
C ASP A 22 1.12 -19.46 10.76
N ASP A 23 1.93 -20.31 10.14
CA ASP A 23 3.40 -20.31 10.31
C ASP A 23 4.13 -19.32 9.40
N ASN A 24 3.39 -18.63 8.53
CA ASN A 24 3.96 -17.88 7.42
C ASN A 24 4.14 -16.39 7.70
N GLU A 25 3.47 -15.80 8.70
CA GLU A 25 3.45 -14.34 8.85
C GLU A 25 4.85 -13.74 9.08
N GLN A 26 5.71 -14.41 9.86
CA GLN A 26 7.08 -13.93 10.06
C GLN A 26 7.91 -13.94 8.76
N ILE A 27 7.72 -14.95 7.90
CA ILE A 27 8.43 -15.08 6.63
C ILE A 27 7.88 -14.04 5.63
N ARG A 28 6.55 -13.84 5.64
CA ARG A 28 5.89 -12.81 4.84
C ARG A 28 6.35 -11.41 5.21
N SER A 29 6.42 -11.07 6.50
CA SER A 29 6.93 -9.76 6.95
C SER A 29 8.37 -9.51 6.49
N LYS A 30 9.22 -10.55 6.52
CA LYS A 30 10.59 -10.45 5.96
C LYS A 30 10.60 -10.22 4.46
N LEU A 31 9.75 -10.93 3.71
CA LEU A 31 9.61 -10.73 2.27
C LEU A 31 9.10 -9.32 1.94
N GLN A 32 8.08 -8.84 2.66
CA GLN A 32 7.51 -7.50 2.48
C GLN A 32 8.55 -6.40 2.76
N ALA A 33 9.27 -6.50 3.88
CA ALA A 33 10.37 -5.60 4.20
C ALA A 33 11.47 -5.63 3.11
N PHE A 34 11.81 -6.81 2.59
CA PHE A 34 12.77 -6.96 1.51
C PHE A 34 12.28 -6.30 0.21
N ILE A 35 11.01 -6.51 -0.17
CA ILE A 35 10.40 -5.89 -1.36
C ILE A 35 10.47 -4.36 -1.25
N ILE A 36 10.16 -3.80 -0.08
CA ILE A 36 10.16 -2.35 0.20
C ILE A 36 11.58 -1.78 0.16
N THR A 37 12.56 -2.43 0.78
CA THR A 37 13.91 -1.88 0.97
C THR A 37 14.85 -2.14 -0.20
N SER A 38 14.72 -3.27 -0.89
CA SER A 38 15.60 -3.63 -2.00
C SER A 38 15.13 -3.00 -3.31
N ASN A 39 16.10 -2.54 -4.13
CA ASN A 39 15.86 -2.06 -5.50
C ASN A 39 16.52 -2.94 -6.56
N SER A 40 17.15 -4.05 -6.15
CA SER A 40 18.01 -4.87 -7.01
C SER A 40 17.36 -6.20 -7.39
N TYR A 41 16.06 -6.24 -7.69
CA TYR A 41 15.41 -7.47 -8.15
C TYR A 41 14.48 -7.20 -9.33
N ARG A 42 14.21 -8.24 -10.14
CA ARG A 42 13.32 -8.14 -11.29
C ARG A 42 11.87 -8.15 -10.83
N VAL A 43 11.31 -6.96 -10.57
CA VAL A 43 9.94 -6.77 -10.05
C VAL A 43 8.90 -7.57 -10.84
N GLN A 44 8.96 -7.53 -12.17
CA GLN A 44 8.04 -8.29 -13.05
C GLN A 44 8.12 -9.81 -12.87
N THR A 45 9.33 -10.35 -12.70
CA THR A 45 9.52 -11.79 -12.47
C THR A 45 8.91 -12.22 -11.15
N VAL A 46 9.11 -11.42 -10.10
CA VAL A 46 8.53 -11.67 -8.78
C VAL A 46 7.00 -11.53 -8.83
N LEU A 47 6.50 -10.47 -9.48
CA LEU A 47 5.07 -10.20 -9.63
C LEU A 47 4.33 -11.36 -10.31
N ASN A 48 4.88 -11.87 -11.42
CA ASN A 48 4.32 -13.03 -12.11
C ASN A 48 4.22 -14.25 -11.19
N ARG A 49 5.18 -14.44 -10.30
CA ARG A 49 5.21 -15.57 -9.38
C ARG A 49 4.20 -15.40 -8.24
N VAL A 50 4.13 -14.22 -7.62
CA VAL A 50 3.16 -13.98 -6.54
C VAL A 50 1.71 -13.99 -7.04
N ASN A 51 1.48 -13.59 -8.30
CA ASN A 51 0.16 -13.63 -8.93
C ASN A 51 -0.36 -15.06 -9.21
N GLN A 52 0.48 -16.09 -9.11
CA GLN A 52 0.04 -17.49 -9.22
C GLN A 52 -0.75 -17.95 -8.00
N THR A 53 -0.78 -17.15 -6.92
CA THR A 53 -1.52 -17.46 -5.69
C THR A 53 -2.31 -16.26 -5.20
N ASN A 54 -3.53 -16.52 -4.71
CA ASN A 54 -4.35 -15.48 -4.10
C ASN A 54 -3.93 -15.14 -2.66
N ARG A 55 -2.99 -15.88 -2.06
CA ARG A 55 -2.55 -15.66 -0.67
C ARG A 55 -1.63 -14.45 -0.50
N LEU A 56 -1.00 -13.98 -1.58
CA LEU A 56 0.07 -12.98 -1.55
C LEU A 56 -0.37 -11.58 -2.04
N ARG A 57 -1.63 -11.20 -1.81
CA ARG A 57 -2.16 -9.92 -2.31
C ARG A 57 -1.40 -8.71 -1.75
N ARG A 58 -0.97 -8.74 -0.48
CA ARG A 58 -0.17 -7.65 0.10
C ARG A 58 1.15 -7.49 -0.64
N GLU A 59 1.84 -8.59 -0.93
CA GLU A 59 3.08 -8.59 -1.72
C GLU A 59 2.85 -8.10 -3.16
N VAL A 60 1.73 -8.46 -3.78
CA VAL A 60 1.31 -7.91 -5.09
C VAL A 60 1.14 -6.39 -5.03
N ALA A 61 0.53 -5.86 -3.97
CA ALA A 61 0.38 -4.42 -3.77
C ALA A 61 1.74 -3.71 -3.69
N LEU A 62 2.67 -4.25 -2.88
CA LEU A 62 4.01 -3.69 -2.71
C LEU A 62 4.81 -3.67 -4.03
N LEU A 63 4.70 -4.73 -4.83
CA LEU A 63 5.37 -4.82 -6.13
C LEU A 63 4.78 -3.84 -7.14
N ASN A 64 3.46 -3.58 -7.11
CA ASN A 64 2.84 -2.52 -7.90
C ASN A 64 3.38 -1.14 -7.49
N GLY A 65 3.49 -0.86 -6.18
CA GLY A 65 4.07 0.39 -5.70
C GLY A 65 5.53 0.57 -6.13
N LYS A 66 6.32 -0.52 -6.19
CA LYS A 66 7.69 -0.52 -6.73
C LYS A 66 7.77 -0.16 -8.22
N MET A 67 6.67 -0.33 -8.96
CA MET A 67 6.54 0.08 -10.35
C MET A 67 5.88 1.46 -10.51
N ASN A 68 5.72 2.21 -9.42
CA ASN A 68 4.96 3.47 -9.36
C ASN A 68 3.46 3.32 -9.70
N ASN A 69 2.92 2.10 -9.67
CA ASN A 69 1.49 1.84 -9.84
C ASN A 69 0.77 1.99 -8.49
N PHE A 70 0.84 3.18 -7.88
CA PHE A 70 0.34 3.41 -6.51
C PHE A 70 -1.19 3.24 -6.40
N ASP A 71 -1.96 3.62 -7.43
CA ASP A 71 -3.43 3.43 -7.43
C ASP A 71 -3.79 1.95 -7.27
N GLN A 72 -3.17 1.07 -8.08
CA GLN A 72 -3.41 -0.37 -7.98
C GLN A 72 -2.93 -0.94 -6.64
N ALA A 73 -1.79 -0.47 -6.13
CA ALA A 73 -1.26 -0.89 -4.84
C ALA A 73 -2.25 -0.58 -3.71
N PHE A 74 -2.73 0.66 -3.62
CA PHE A 74 -3.67 1.06 -2.58
C PHE A 74 -5.03 0.42 -2.73
N ARG A 75 -5.53 0.19 -3.96
CA ARG A 75 -6.77 -0.58 -4.16
C ARG A 75 -6.67 -1.98 -3.59
N ILE A 76 -5.56 -2.68 -3.80
CA ILE A 76 -5.39 -4.01 -3.21
C ILE A 76 -5.40 -3.94 -1.68
N LEU A 77 -4.71 -2.97 -1.08
CA LEU A 77 -4.66 -2.84 0.38
C LEU A 77 -6.01 -2.44 0.99
N ILE A 78 -6.75 -1.55 0.33
CA ILE A 78 -8.00 -0.97 0.86
C ILE A 78 -9.23 -1.77 0.44
N ASP A 79 -9.42 -2.01 -0.86
CA ASP A 79 -10.63 -2.65 -1.38
C ASP A 79 -10.61 -4.17 -1.21
N GLU A 80 -9.44 -4.82 -1.37
CA GLU A 80 -9.36 -6.29 -1.33
C GLU A 80 -8.98 -6.83 0.04
N LEU A 81 -8.06 -6.18 0.74
CA LEU A 81 -7.55 -6.62 2.04
C LEU A 81 -8.21 -5.90 3.23
N GLU A 82 -8.86 -4.76 3.01
CA GLU A 82 -9.36 -3.86 4.07
C GLU A 82 -8.33 -3.53 5.16
N ASP A 83 -7.04 -3.51 4.78
CA ASP A 83 -5.89 -3.30 5.65
C ASP A 83 -5.46 -1.82 5.61
N PHE A 84 -6.32 -0.99 6.21
CA PHE A 84 -6.17 0.46 6.21
C PHE A 84 -4.90 0.92 6.94
N GLU A 85 -4.58 0.30 8.07
CA GLU A 85 -3.36 0.59 8.85
C GLU A 85 -2.10 0.30 8.03
N TYR A 86 -2.05 -0.82 7.31
CA TYR A 86 -0.93 -1.10 6.43
C TYR A 86 -0.85 -0.11 5.27
N SER A 87 -1.99 0.30 4.70
CA SER A 87 -2.03 1.27 3.60
C SER A 87 -1.45 2.63 4.00
N GLU A 88 -1.74 3.08 5.22
CA GLU A 88 -1.24 4.33 5.78
C GLU A 88 0.27 4.26 6.02
N ASN A 89 0.72 3.25 6.76
CA ASN A 89 2.14 3.01 7.03
C ASN A 89 2.96 2.87 5.74
N TYR A 90 2.37 2.25 4.72
CA TYR A 90 3.01 2.12 3.41
C TYR A 90 3.12 3.46 2.68
N CYS A 91 2.11 4.33 2.76
CA CYS A 91 2.17 5.70 2.23
C CYS A 91 3.28 6.53 2.89
N ILE A 92 3.40 6.45 4.22
CA ILE A 92 4.47 7.10 4.99
C ILE A 92 5.83 6.57 4.51
N THR A 93 5.98 5.25 4.42
CA THR A 93 7.23 4.61 3.97
C THR A 93 7.59 5.02 2.54
N LEU A 94 6.63 5.09 1.62
CA LEU A 94 6.84 5.54 0.25
C LEU A 94 7.22 7.02 0.13
N SER A 95 6.88 7.81 1.15
CA SER A 95 7.12 9.26 1.20
C SER A 95 8.49 9.61 1.79
N GLN A 96 9.11 8.68 2.52
CA GLN A 96 10.43 8.87 3.11
C GLN A 96 11.50 9.14 2.06
N GLY A 97 12.28 10.21 2.25
CA GLY A 97 13.39 10.58 1.35
C GLY A 97 12.98 11.18 0.00
N LYS A 98 11.68 11.41 -0.25
CA LYS A 98 11.17 12.04 -1.48
C LYS A 98 10.97 13.55 -1.34
N SER A 99 10.82 14.23 -2.48
CA SER A 99 10.44 15.66 -2.55
C SER A 99 9.04 15.93 -1.98
N SER A 100 8.71 17.17 -1.61
CA SER A 100 7.37 17.53 -1.13
C SER A 100 6.29 17.21 -2.18
N GLU A 101 6.59 17.50 -3.45
CA GLU A 101 5.70 17.22 -4.58
C GLU A 101 5.42 15.73 -4.72
N ASP A 102 6.45 14.89 -4.68
CA ASP A 102 6.29 13.43 -4.79
C ASP A 102 5.53 12.84 -3.59
N ARG A 103 5.74 13.37 -2.37
CA ARG A 103 5.00 12.95 -1.17
C ARG A 103 3.52 13.25 -1.33
N LYS A 104 3.17 14.46 -1.78
CA LYS A 104 1.79 14.88 -2.06
C LYS A 104 1.12 14.01 -3.12
N ILE A 105 1.84 13.62 -4.18
CA ILE A 105 1.31 12.72 -5.21
C ILE A 105 0.88 11.38 -4.61
N VAL A 106 1.74 10.75 -3.80
CA VAL A 106 1.43 9.44 -3.20
C VAL A 106 0.25 9.57 -2.21
N ALA A 107 0.28 10.59 -1.35
CA ALA A 107 -0.79 10.88 -0.40
C ALA A 107 -2.13 11.10 -1.11
N HIS A 108 -2.13 11.87 -2.20
CA HIS A 108 -3.35 12.15 -2.97
C HIS A 108 -3.93 10.92 -3.64
N ILE A 109 -3.08 10.00 -4.12
CA ILE A 109 -3.54 8.73 -4.69
C ILE A 109 -4.19 7.87 -3.59
N LEU A 110 -3.58 7.78 -2.40
CA LEU A 110 -4.19 7.10 -1.25
C LEU A 110 -5.57 7.68 -0.92
N PHE A 111 -5.66 9.01 -0.81
CA PHE A 111 -6.90 9.73 -0.53
C PHE A 111 -7.99 9.45 -1.56
N LYS A 112 -7.66 9.49 -2.86
CA LYS A 112 -8.61 9.18 -3.94
C LYS A 112 -9.13 7.74 -3.86
N VAL A 113 -8.28 6.78 -3.53
CA VAL A 113 -8.70 5.37 -3.38
C VAL A 113 -9.64 5.21 -2.17
N LEU A 114 -9.34 5.86 -1.05
CA LEU A 114 -10.22 5.87 0.13
C LEU A 114 -11.57 6.51 -0.18
N LEU A 115 -11.59 7.67 -0.84
CA LEU A 115 -12.83 8.34 -1.26
C LEU A 115 -13.70 7.44 -2.15
N ASN A 116 -13.09 6.72 -3.08
CA ASN A 116 -13.82 5.78 -3.93
C ASN A 116 -14.36 4.59 -3.12
N SER A 117 -13.64 4.17 -2.08
CA SER A 117 -14.02 3.07 -1.19
C SER A 117 -15.17 3.45 -0.24
N LEU A 118 -15.36 4.74 0.08
CA LEU A 118 -16.51 5.23 0.87
C LEU A 118 -17.86 4.80 0.29
N LYS A 119 -17.96 4.71 -1.04
CA LYS A 119 -19.20 4.28 -1.72
C LYS A 119 -19.54 2.81 -1.44
N LYS A 120 -18.57 2.00 -1.01
CA LYS A 120 -18.71 0.56 -0.76
C LYS A 120 -18.86 0.26 0.73
N ASN A 121 -18.11 0.94 1.59
CA ASN A 121 -18.06 0.67 3.04
C ASN A 121 -17.95 1.99 3.83
N SER A 122 -19.09 2.65 4.08
CA SER A 122 -19.13 4.06 4.48
C SER A 122 -18.48 4.34 5.84
N ASP A 123 -18.80 3.57 6.86
CA ASP A 123 -18.53 3.99 8.23
C ASP A 123 -17.05 3.81 8.61
N LYS A 124 -16.50 2.63 8.31
CA LYS A 124 -15.08 2.31 8.58
C LYS A 124 -14.15 3.18 7.74
N THR A 125 -14.44 3.35 6.45
CA THR A 125 -13.62 4.20 5.57
C THR A 125 -13.72 5.68 5.92
N THR A 126 -14.85 6.16 6.42
CA THR A 126 -14.98 7.55 6.92
C THR A 126 -14.03 7.79 8.09
N GLN A 127 -14.00 6.90 9.08
CA GLN A 127 -13.11 7.02 10.23
C GLN A 127 -11.64 7.02 9.83
N VAL A 128 -11.26 6.10 8.93
CA VAL A 128 -9.90 6.02 8.39
C VAL A 128 -9.53 7.29 7.64
N LEU A 129 -10.44 7.82 6.81
CA LEU A 129 -10.18 9.03 6.05
C LEU A 129 -9.97 10.24 6.95
N LEU A 130 -10.79 10.40 8.00
CA LEU A 130 -10.60 11.45 9.00
C LEU A 130 -9.26 11.28 9.74
N HIS A 131 -8.92 10.05 10.15
CA HIS A 131 -7.64 9.76 10.80
C HIS A 131 -6.45 10.18 9.94
N ILE A 132 -6.44 9.78 8.68
CA ILE A 132 -5.36 10.07 7.73
C ILE A 132 -5.25 11.57 7.45
N LEU A 133 -6.38 12.30 7.33
CA LEU A 133 -6.37 13.75 7.14
C LEU A 133 -5.78 14.51 8.33
N CYS A 134 -5.90 13.94 9.53
CA CYS A 134 -5.29 14.47 10.75
C CYS A 134 -3.85 13.99 10.96
N ASN A 135 -3.32 13.09 10.14
CA ASN A 135 -1.97 12.56 10.30
C ASN A 135 -0.93 13.49 9.65
N ASN A 136 -0.10 14.13 10.49
CA ASN A 136 0.94 15.07 10.07
C ASN A 136 2.12 14.42 9.33
N GLU A 137 2.25 13.10 9.38
CA GLU A 137 3.28 12.37 8.61
C GLU A 137 2.91 12.24 7.13
N ILE A 138 1.65 12.46 6.78
CA ILE A 138 1.15 12.40 5.39
C ILE A 138 0.90 13.82 4.89
N GLU A 139 1.63 14.20 3.85
CA GLU A 139 1.56 15.56 3.31
C GLU A 139 0.49 15.68 2.23
N PHE A 140 -0.57 16.43 2.52
CA PHE A 140 -1.66 16.70 1.58
C PHE A 140 -1.57 18.11 0.97
N ASP A 141 -2.06 18.24 -0.26
CA ASP A 141 -2.58 19.52 -0.74
C ASP A 141 -4.00 19.69 -0.23
N PHE A 142 -4.14 20.40 0.90
CA PHE A 142 -5.43 20.58 1.55
C PHE A 142 -6.44 21.35 0.68
N ILE A 143 -5.99 22.20 -0.24
CA ILE A 143 -6.92 22.90 -1.14
C ILE A 143 -7.57 21.90 -2.09
N GLU A 144 -6.76 21.00 -2.69
CA GLU A 144 -7.27 19.98 -3.59
C GLU A 144 -8.12 18.93 -2.86
N VAL A 145 -7.69 18.51 -1.67
CA VAL A 145 -8.42 17.55 -0.83
C VAL A 145 -9.80 18.07 -0.47
N LEU A 146 -9.91 19.31 0.03
CA LEU A 146 -11.18 19.89 0.47
C LEU A 146 -12.18 20.04 -0.69
N GLN A 147 -11.71 20.29 -1.91
CA GLN A 147 -12.57 20.37 -3.11
C GLN A 147 -13.16 19.01 -3.52
N GLN A 148 -12.54 17.90 -3.11
CA GLN A 148 -12.94 16.54 -3.47
C GLN A 148 -13.79 15.86 -2.39
N LEU A 149 -13.88 16.46 -1.20
CA LEU A 149 -14.71 15.92 -0.12
C LEU A 149 -16.21 15.96 -0.49
N PRO A 150 -17.00 14.97 -0.06
CA PRO A 150 -18.45 15.02 -0.26
C PRO A 150 -19.08 16.24 0.42
N SER A 151 -19.98 16.94 -0.28
CA SER A 151 -20.62 18.18 0.20
C SER A 151 -21.45 18.04 1.48
N HIS A 152 -21.80 16.80 1.86
CA HIS A 152 -22.54 16.51 3.10
C HIS A 152 -21.64 16.37 4.33
N TRP A 153 -20.31 16.34 4.17
CA TRP A 153 -19.39 16.36 5.30
C TRP A 153 -19.20 17.79 5.79
N SER A 154 -19.71 18.07 6.97
CA SER A 154 -19.45 19.36 7.61
C SER A 154 -18.01 19.39 8.14
N LEU A 155 -17.30 20.46 7.79
CA LEU A 155 -15.95 20.78 8.27
C LEU A 155 -15.85 20.83 9.81
N ALA A 156 -16.99 20.92 10.52
CA ALA A 156 -17.08 20.83 11.97
C ALA A 156 -16.75 19.44 12.54
N SER A 157 -16.54 18.43 11.68
CA SER A 157 -16.22 17.05 12.04
C SER A 157 -14.74 16.71 11.80
N LEU A 158 -13.97 17.66 11.26
CA LEU A 158 -12.51 17.64 11.13
C LEU A 158 -11.91 18.46 12.28
#